data_AF-A0A453HC55-F1
#
_entry.id   AF-A0A453HC55-F1
#
_cell.length_a   1.000
_cell.length_b   1.000
_cell.length_c   1.000
_cell.angle_alpha   90.00
_cell.angle_beta   90.00
_cell.angle_gamma   90.00
#
_symmetry.space_group_name_H-M   'P 1'
#
loop_
_entity.id
_entity.type
_entity.pdbx_description
1 polymer ?
#
loop_
_entity_poly.entity_id
_entity_poly.type
_entity_poly.pdbx_seq_one_letter_code
_entity_poly.pdbx_strand_id
1 'polypeptide(L)'
;LHSITASPSHPLPSGGGHLAVFTSRGEGGSIRLLRAEGGAAKMSDFQTSTHRERWIFQPQDLVNKWTTANRRSAEILAQYGTTRLKVDPVDGSISNPEPVPDHVVGSSSVKPLSCEEEQVMRIFYEQKIQEVCRAFKFPHKIQATAIIYFKRFYLQWSVMEHHPKHIM
;
A
#
# COMPACT_ATOMS: atom_id res chain seq x y z
N LEU A 1 -19.89 41.66 5.98
CA LEU A 1 -20.81 42.00 4.89
C LEU A 1 -20.08 41.82 3.57
N HIS A 2 -20.43 40.74 2.83
CA HIS A 2 -20.42 40.55 1.36
C HIS A 2 -19.11 40.77 0.56
N SER A 3 -18.72 40.04 -0.48
CA SER A 3 -19.16 38.82 -1.21
C SER A 3 -18.03 38.58 -2.26
N ILE A 4 -17.45 37.37 -2.40
CA ILE A 4 -17.66 36.37 -3.47
C ILE A 4 -18.05 36.92 -4.86
N THR A 5 -17.30 36.52 -5.91
CA THR A 5 -17.70 36.20 -7.33
C THR A 5 -16.45 36.32 -8.24
N ALA A 6 -16.11 35.49 -9.23
CA ALA A 6 -16.54 34.19 -9.74
C ALA A 6 -15.47 33.69 -10.77
N SER A 7 -15.38 32.38 -10.98
CA SER A 7 -14.74 31.69 -12.13
C SER A 7 -15.60 31.81 -13.41
N PRO A 8 -15.40 31.06 -14.53
CA PRO A 8 -14.20 30.61 -15.29
C PRO A 8 -14.35 30.86 -16.83
N SER A 9 -13.34 30.51 -17.66
CA SER A 9 -13.53 30.08 -19.07
C SER A 9 -12.28 29.43 -19.69
N HIS A 10 -12.39 28.15 -20.06
CA HIS A 10 -11.68 27.46 -21.15
C HIS A 10 -12.44 27.71 -22.49
N PRO A 11 -12.08 27.21 -23.72
CA PRO A 11 -10.94 26.37 -24.18
C PRO A 11 -10.32 26.77 -25.57
N LEU A 12 -9.22 26.09 -25.99
CA LEU A 12 -9.04 25.33 -27.25
C LEU A 12 -7.60 25.36 -27.83
N PRO A 13 -7.15 24.27 -28.50
CA PRO A 13 -5.81 24.09 -29.05
C PRO A 13 -5.72 24.47 -30.54
N SER A 14 -4.60 25.06 -30.95
CA SER A 14 -4.27 25.32 -32.36
C SER A 14 -3.50 24.14 -32.96
N GLY A 15 -3.95 23.69 -34.13
CA GLY A 15 -3.38 22.57 -34.87
C GLY A 15 -2.17 22.91 -35.73
N GLY A 16 -1.60 21.86 -36.32
CA GLY A 16 -0.54 21.95 -37.33
C GLY A 16 -0.08 20.54 -37.70
N GLY A 17 -0.65 19.99 -38.79
CA GLY A 17 -0.33 18.66 -39.31
C GLY A 17 1.02 18.59 -40.03
N HIS A 18 1.50 17.37 -40.24
CA HIS A 18 2.43 17.04 -41.31
C HIS A 18 2.00 15.74 -42.00
N LEU A 19 2.06 15.82 -43.33
CA LEU A 19 1.60 14.90 -44.35
C LEU A 19 2.10 13.46 -44.19
N ALA A 20 1.18 12.52 -44.36
CA ALA A 20 1.47 11.19 -44.87
C ALA A 20 1.22 11.19 -46.39
N VAL A 21 2.26 10.89 -47.17
CA VAL A 21 2.14 10.50 -48.58
C VAL A 21 2.91 9.20 -48.75
N PHE A 22 2.18 8.11 -48.94
CA PHE A 22 2.70 6.90 -49.56
C PHE A 22 1.61 6.32 -50.46
N THR A 23 1.75 6.56 -51.75
CA THR A 23 0.94 5.91 -52.78
C THR A 23 1.54 4.54 -53.09
N SER A 24 0.74 3.48 -53.02
CA SER A 24 0.99 2.30 -53.84
C SER A 24 -0.34 1.67 -54.26
N ARG A 25 -0.34 1.29 -55.53
CA ARG A 25 -1.45 0.95 -56.43
C ARG A 25 -1.51 -0.57 -56.55
N GLY A 26 -2.69 -1.18 -56.43
CA GLY A 26 -2.89 -2.57 -56.86
C GLY A 26 -4.03 -3.33 -56.19
N GLU A 27 -5.12 -3.48 -56.94
CA GLU A 27 -5.93 -4.70 -57.10
C GLU A 27 -6.72 -5.29 -55.91
N GLY A 28 -8.04 -5.09 -55.98
CA GLY A 28 -9.03 -6.18 -56.07
C GLY A 28 -8.94 -7.34 -55.08
N GLY A 29 -9.48 -7.14 -53.87
CA GLY A 29 -9.79 -8.22 -52.95
C GLY A 29 -10.96 -7.83 -52.04
N SER A 30 -12.14 -8.39 -52.30
CA SER A 30 -13.31 -8.24 -51.43
C SER A 30 -13.04 -8.96 -50.11
N ILE A 31 -12.45 -8.25 -49.14
CA ILE A 31 -12.32 -8.71 -47.77
C ILE A 31 -13.72 -8.64 -47.16
N ARG A 32 -14.44 -9.77 -47.17
CA ARG A 32 -15.58 -9.96 -46.29
C ARG A 32 -15.07 -9.74 -44.86
N LEU A 33 -15.45 -8.59 -44.29
CA LEU A 33 -15.28 -8.29 -42.87
C LEU A 33 -16.19 -9.26 -42.10
N LEU A 34 -15.69 -10.48 -41.88
CA LEU A 34 -16.25 -11.37 -40.88
C LEU A 34 -16.14 -10.61 -39.57
N ARG A 35 -17.30 -10.16 -39.10
CA ARG A 35 -17.53 -9.66 -37.75
C ARG A 35 -16.98 -10.71 -36.79
N ALA A 36 -15.71 -10.56 -36.42
CA ALA A 36 -15.20 -11.13 -35.21
C ALA A 36 -16.05 -10.47 -34.12
N GLU A 37 -17.01 -11.22 -33.62
CA GLU A 37 -17.64 -10.98 -32.33
C GLU A 37 -16.47 -10.86 -31.34
N GLY A 38 -16.02 -9.62 -31.16
CA GLY A 38 -15.04 -9.26 -30.18
C GLY A 38 -15.67 -9.62 -28.85
N GLY A 39 -15.32 -10.80 -28.33
CA GLY A 39 -15.55 -11.13 -26.94
C GLY A 39 -14.94 -10.00 -26.15
N ALA A 40 -15.78 -9.08 -25.70
CA ALA A 40 -15.40 -8.00 -24.81
C ALA A 40 -14.71 -8.70 -23.66
N ALA A 41 -13.39 -8.54 -23.56
CA ALA A 41 -12.62 -9.02 -22.44
C ALA A 41 -13.37 -8.51 -21.21
N LYS A 42 -13.93 -9.45 -20.43
CA LYS A 42 -14.74 -9.14 -19.26
C LYS A 42 -13.81 -8.44 -18.28
N MET A 43 -13.77 -7.11 -18.38
CA MET A 43 -12.93 -6.28 -17.53
C MET A 43 -13.42 -6.58 -16.13
N SER A 44 -12.54 -7.15 -15.30
CA SER A 44 -12.85 -7.43 -13.92
C SER A 44 -13.40 -6.15 -13.29
N ASP A 45 -14.67 -6.17 -12.87
CA ASP A 45 -15.34 -4.98 -12.37
C ASP A 45 -14.65 -4.50 -11.08
N PHE A 46 -13.82 -3.46 -11.20
CA PHE A 46 -13.14 -2.87 -10.05
C PHE A 46 -14.16 -2.38 -9.01
N GLN A 47 -15.33 -1.92 -9.47
CA GLN A 47 -16.39 -1.35 -8.65
C GLN A 47 -16.93 -2.34 -7.60
N THR A 48 -16.99 -3.62 -7.94
CA THR A 48 -17.48 -4.71 -7.06
C THR A 48 -16.36 -5.48 -6.39
N SER A 49 -15.10 -5.06 -6.60
CA SER A 49 -13.95 -5.76 -6.05
C SER A 49 -13.78 -5.53 -4.55
N THR A 50 -13.32 -6.57 -3.84
CA THR A 50 -12.94 -6.48 -2.42
C THR A 50 -11.79 -5.50 -2.16
N HIS A 51 -10.95 -5.25 -3.18
CA HIS A 51 -9.92 -4.22 -3.12
C HIS A 51 -10.57 -2.84 -2.93
N ARG A 52 -11.56 -2.50 -3.75
CA ARG A 52 -12.23 -1.20 -3.69
C ARG A 52 -12.98 -1.02 -2.38
N GLU A 53 -13.69 -2.04 -1.94
CA GLU A 53 -14.49 -2.00 -0.70
C GLU A 53 -13.62 -1.82 0.55
N ARG A 54 -12.50 -2.54 0.65
CA ARG A 54 -11.76 -2.68 1.92
C ARG A 54 -10.42 -1.96 1.98
N TRP A 55 -9.86 -1.53 0.84
CA TRP A 55 -8.48 -1.07 0.76
C TRP A 55 -8.29 0.26 0.03
N ILE A 56 -9.38 0.94 -0.33
CA ILE A 56 -9.36 2.30 -0.86
C ILE A 56 -9.84 3.24 0.25
N PHE A 57 -8.95 4.14 0.67
CA PHE A 57 -9.16 5.03 1.80
C PHE A 57 -8.89 6.47 1.41
N GLN A 58 -9.51 7.42 2.14
CA GLN A 58 -9.09 8.81 2.06
C GLN A 58 -7.78 9.04 2.82
N PRO A 59 -6.98 10.05 2.45
CA PRO A 59 -5.73 10.34 3.15
C PRO A 59 -5.90 10.53 4.66
N GLN A 60 -6.97 11.20 5.12
CA GLN A 60 -7.23 11.35 6.55
C GLN A 60 -7.48 10.00 7.27
N ASP A 61 -8.13 9.04 6.62
CA ASP A 61 -8.44 7.74 7.23
C ASP A 61 -7.17 6.90 7.41
N LEU A 62 -6.23 7.03 6.46
CA LEU A 62 -4.92 6.38 6.56
C LEU A 62 -4.12 6.92 7.75
N VAL A 63 -4.09 8.25 7.90
CA VAL A 63 -3.43 8.89 9.05
C VAL A 63 -4.07 8.42 10.35
N ASN A 64 -5.40 8.43 10.45
CA ASN A 64 -6.11 7.96 11.64
C ASN A 64 -5.79 6.49 11.97
N LYS A 65 -5.72 5.61 10.96
CA LYS A 65 -5.34 4.20 11.14
C LYS A 65 -3.92 4.05 11.66
N TRP A 66 -2.95 4.75 11.06
CA TRP A 66 -1.56 4.70 11.51
C TRP A 66 -1.38 5.25 12.93
N THR A 67 -2.00 6.39 13.25
CA THR A 67 -1.96 6.96 14.60
C THR A 67 -2.60 6.03 15.62
N THR A 68 -3.71 5.36 15.25
CA THR A 68 -4.37 4.38 16.13
C THR A 68 -3.50 3.16 16.36
N ALA A 69 -2.86 2.61 15.32
CA ALA A 69 -1.95 1.48 15.44
C ALA A 69 -0.72 1.84 16.29
N ASN A 70 -0.06 2.96 15.99
CA ASN A 70 1.09 3.44 16.76
C ASN A 70 0.74 3.68 18.24
N ARG A 71 -0.39 4.35 18.51
CA ARG A 71 -0.86 4.58 19.89
C ARG A 71 -1.09 3.26 20.63
N ARG A 72 -1.80 2.31 20.01
CA ARG A 72 -2.05 0.98 20.61
C ARG A 72 -0.73 0.30 20.98
N SER A 73 0.24 0.29 20.07
CA SER A 73 1.50 -0.39 20.29
C SER A 73 2.39 0.33 21.31
N ALA A 74 2.32 1.67 21.36
CA ALA A 74 2.98 2.47 22.39
C ALA A 74 2.37 2.22 23.79
N GLU A 75 1.05 2.08 23.91
CA GLU A 75 0.37 1.72 25.14
C GLU A 75 0.80 0.33 25.64
N ILE A 76 0.84 -0.66 24.74
CA ILE A 76 1.33 -2.01 25.07
C ILE A 76 2.80 -1.97 25.53
N LEU A 77 3.64 -1.21 24.83
CA LEU A 77 5.05 -1.07 25.21
C LEU A 77 5.20 -0.41 26.59
N ALA A 78 4.37 0.59 26.90
CA ALA A 78 4.38 1.27 28.19
C ALA A 78 3.89 0.36 29.33
N GLN A 79 2.88 -0.49 29.07
CA GLN A 79 2.30 -1.38 30.08
C GLN A 79 3.17 -2.61 30.37
N TYR A 80 3.82 -3.17 29.34
CA TYR A 80 4.46 -4.48 29.44
C TYR A 80 5.98 -4.44 29.23
N GLY A 81 6.55 -3.28 28.86
CA GLY A 81 7.97 -3.13 28.53
C GLY A 81 8.40 -3.84 27.24
N THR A 82 7.49 -4.59 26.60
CA THR A 82 7.70 -5.30 25.34
C THR A 82 6.39 -5.39 24.57
N THR A 83 6.45 -5.23 23.25
CA THR A 83 5.29 -5.41 22.38
C THR A 83 5.17 -6.84 21.83
N ARG A 84 6.13 -7.72 22.17
CA ARG A 84 6.22 -9.08 21.65
C ARG A 84 5.48 -10.06 22.55
N LEU A 85 4.38 -10.63 22.05
CA LEU A 85 3.62 -11.69 22.73
C LEU A 85 4.51 -12.92 22.94
N LYS A 86 4.50 -13.48 24.16
CA LYS A 86 5.15 -14.76 24.42
C LYS A 86 4.23 -15.87 23.92
N VAL A 87 4.79 -16.78 23.13
CA VAL A 87 4.11 -18.02 22.71
C VAL A 87 4.66 -19.11 23.61
N ASP A 88 3.77 -19.82 24.31
CA ASP A 88 4.17 -20.95 25.14
C ASP A 88 4.62 -22.12 24.24
N PRO A 89 5.86 -22.63 24.37
CA PRO A 89 6.38 -23.66 23.45
C PRO A 89 5.64 -24.99 23.51
N VAL A 90 4.91 -25.26 24.61
CA VAL A 90 4.24 -26.56 24.84
C VAL A 90 2.82 -26.56 24.28
N ASP A 91 2.06 -25.49 24.50
CA ASP A 91 0.63 -25.43 24.14
C ASP A 91 0.32 -24.48 22.97
N GLY A 92 1.31 -23.73 22.48
CA GLY A 92 1.13 -22.75 21.40
C GLY A 92 0.20 -21.59 21.77
N SER A 93 -0.19 -21.49 23.04
CA SER A 93 -1.07 -20.45 23.55
C SER A 93 -0.37 -19.09 23.48
N ILE A 94 -1.10 -18.10 22.96
CA ILE A 94 -0.62 -16.72 22.85
C ILE A 94 -1.12 -15.99 24.09
N SER A 95 -0.25 -15.80 25.08
CA SER A 95 -0.54 -15.01 26.26
C SER A 95 0.03 -13.60 26.10
N ASN A 96 -0.70 -12.61 26.61
CA ASN A 96 -0.14 -11.28 26.78
C ASN A 96 1.07 -11.38 27.73
N PRO A 97 2.17 -10.66 27.46
CA PRO A 97 3.31 -10.62 28.37
C PRO A 97 2.82 -10.22 29.76
N GLU A 98 3.33 -10.88 30.80
CA GLU A 98 2.98 -10.57 32.18
C GLU A 98 3.44 -9.13 32.50
N PRO A 99 2.61 -8.28 33.15
CA PRO A 99 3.03 -6.95 33.57
C PRO A 99 4.23 -7.11 34.52
N VAL A 100 5.40 -6.62 34.13
CA VAL A 100 6.56 -6.63 35.02
C VAL A 100 6.30 -5.59 36.11
N PRO A 101 6.25 -5.97 37.41
CA PRO A 101 6.16 -5.00 38.48
C PRO A 101 7.39 -4.09 38.46
N ASP A 102 7.20 -2.84 38.86
CA ASP A 102 8.28 -1.90 39.17
C ASP A 102 9.40 -2.63 39.92
N HIS A 103 10.66 -2.29 39.64
CA HIS A 103 11.90 -2.87 40.22
C HIS A 103 12.60 -3.97 39.39
N VAL A 104 13.02 -3.64 38.17
CA VAL A 104 14.34 -4.09 37.69
C VAL A 104 15.10 -2.91 37.10
N VAL A 105 16.08 -2.45 37.86
CA VAL A 105 17.09 -1.46 37.49
C VAL A 105 17.84 -1.98 36.25
N GLY A 106 17.50 -1.45 35.07
CA GLY A 106 18.18 -1.80 33.82
C GLY A 106 17.38 -1.65 32.53
N SER A 107 16.05 -1.48 32.57
CA SER A 107 15.30 -1.10 31.36
C SER A 107 15.46 0.41 31.14
N SER A 108 16.38 0.78 30.25
CA SER A 108 16.28 2.06 29.54
C SER A 108 14.81 2.25 29.17
N SER A 109 14.17 3.31 29.68
CA SER A 109 12.80 3.69 29.28
C SER A 109 12.73 3.61 27.75
N VAL A 110 12.10 2.57 27.21
CA VAL A 110 12.09 2.33 25.77
C VAL A 110 11.08 3.33 25.22
N LYS A 111 11.60 4.45 24.73
CA LYS A 111 10.78 5.49 24.12
C LYS A 111 10.04 4.86 22.92
N PRO A 112 8.70 4.88 22.90
CA PRO A 112 7.95 4.43 21.74
C PRO A 112 8.36 5.21 20.49
N LEU A 113 8.39 4.54 19.34
CA LEU A 113 8.66 5.18 18.07
C LEU A 113 7.54 6.18 17.73
N SER A 114 7.91 7.33 17.21
CA SER A 114 6.96 8.29 16.63
C SER A 114 6.36 7.74 15.32
N CYS A 115 5.21 8.29 14.93
CA CYS A 115 4.55 7.94 13.67
C CYS A 115 5.47 8.21 12.46
N GLU A 116 6.27 9.27 12.52
CA GLU A 116 7.23 9.65 11.49
C GLU A 116 8.38 8.63 11.38
N GLU A 117 8.94 8.19 12.51
CA GLU A 117 9.99 7.16 12.52
C GLU A 117 9.48 5.83 11.96
N GLU A 118 8.27 5.41 12.34
CA GLU A 118 7.62 4.24 11.74
C GLU A 118 7.43 4.41 10.23
N GLN A 119 7.03 5.61 9.77
CA GLN A 119 6.87 5.89 8.35
C GLN A 119 8.18 5.76 7.58
N VAL A 120 9.27 6.33 8.10
CA VAL A 120 10.60 6.20 7.49
C VAL A 120 11.02 4.74 7.40
N MET A 121 10.77 3.96 8.46
CA MET A 121 11.09 2.54 8.47
C MET A 121 10.29 1.76 7.42
N ARG A 122 8.99 2.03 7.29
CA ARG A 122 8.13 1.40 6.26
C ARG A 122 8.62 1.72 4.84
N ILE A 123 8.99 2.97 4.57
CA ILE A 123 9.53 3.39 3.25
C ILE A 123 10.84 2.66 2.96
N PHE A 124 11.74 2.58 3.94
CA PHE A 124 13.01 1.89 3.79
C PHE A 124 12.82 0.40 3.45
N TYR A 125 11.93 -0.29 4.15
CA TYR A 125 11.68 -1.71 3.89
C TYR A 125 10.87 -1.95 2.61
N GLU A 126 10.02 -1.01 2.18
CA GLU A 126 9.42 -1.05 0.85
C GLU A 126 10.50 -1.06 -0.24
N GLN A 127 11.54 -0.22 -0.12
CA GLN A 127 12.66 -0.22 -1.05
C GLN A 127 13.44 -1.54 -0.99
N LYS A 128 13.62 -2.12 0.20
CA LYS A 128 14.27 -3.44 0.35
C LYS A 128 13.50 -4.56 -0.34
N ILE A 129 12.17 -4.57 -0.26
CA ILE A 129 11.33 -5.52 -1.01
C ILE A 129 11.60 -5.38 -2.51
N GLN A 130 11.70 -4.15 -3.02
CA GLN A 130 12.00 -3.90 -4.44
C GLN A 130 13.39 -4.40 -4.84
N GLU A 131 14.41 -4.16 -4.01
CA GLU A 131 15.78 -4.65 -4.23
C GLU A 131 15.83 -6.18 -4.29
N VAL A 132 15.19 -6.85 -3.32
CA VAL A 132 15.10 -8.31 -3.25
C VAL A 132 14.37 -8.85 -4.48
N CYS A 133 13.20 -8.30 -4.82
CA CYS A 133 12.46 -8.74 -6.00
C CYS A 133 13.24 -8.54 -7.30
N ARG A 134 14.03 -7.46 -7.41
CA ARG A 134 14.90 -7.18 -8.56
C ARG A 134 16.07 -8.17 -8.62
N ALA A 135 16.69 -8.50 -7.48
CA ALA A 135 17.79 -9.45 -7.39
C ALA A 135 17.36 -10.87 -7.83
N PHE A 136 16.17 -11.30 -7.41
CA PHE A 136 15.57 -12.58 -7.82
C PHE A 136 14.91 -12.54 -9.21
N LYS A 137 14.93 -11.38 -9.89
CA LYS A 137 14.30 -11.15 -11.20
C LYS A 137 12.82 -11.55 -11.26
N PHE A 138 12.08 -11.30 -10.18
CA PHE A 138 10.65 -11.59 -10.16
C PHE A 138 9.87 -10.70 -11.15
N PRO A 139 8.77 -11.21 -11.74
CA PRO A 139 7.89 -10.40 -12.56
C PRO A 139 7.31 -9.21 -11.78
N HIS A 140 7.06 -8.11 -12.49
CA HIS A 140 6.53 -6.88 -11.89
C HIS A 140 5.22 -7.09 -11.10
N LYS A 141 4.37 -8.03 -11.54
CA LYS A 141 3.13 -8.39 -10.82
C LYS A 141 3.39 -8.92 -9.41
N ILE A 142 4.44 -9.73 -9.23
CA ILE A 142 4.81 -10.30 -7.93
C ILE A 142 5.34 -9.20 -7.00
N GLN A 143 6.24 -8.35 -7.51
CA GLN A 143 6.78 -7.21 -6.77
C GLN A 143 5.66 -6.26 -6.30
N ALA A 144 4.74 -5.89 -7.20
CA ALA A 144 3.61 -5.03 -6.85
C ALA A 144 2.73 -5.65 -5.75
N THR A 145 2.45 -6.95 -5.87
CA THR A 145 1.61 -7.66 -4.89
C THR A 145 2.29 -7.76 -3.52
N ALA A 146 3.61 -8.03 -3.49
CA ALA A 146 4.39 -8.07 -2.24
C ALA A 146 4.36 -6.70 -1.52
N ILE A 147 4.58 -5.61 -2.26
CA ILE A 147 4.50 -4.25 -1.70
C ILE A 147 3.09 -3.94 -1.19
N ILE A 148 2.05 -4.34 -1.93
CA ILE A 148 0.66 -4.14 -1.50
C ILE A 148 0.41 -4.88 -0.19
N TYR A 149 0.83 -6.14 -0.05
CA TYR A 149 0.64 -6.90 1.19
C TYR A 149 1.42 -6.30 2.36
N PHE A 150 2.65 -5.86 2.12
CA PHE A 150 3.44 -5.15 3.13
C PHE A 150 2.73 -3.88 3.63
N LYS A 151 2.27 -3.01 2.72
CA LYS A 151 1.56 -1.77 3.10
C LYS A 151 0.25 -2.05 3.83
N ARG A 152 -0.50 -3.05 3.39
CA ARG A 152 -1.77 -3.47 4.02
C ARG A 152 -1.57 -4.00 5.42
N PHE A 153 -0.51 -4.78 5.63
CA PHE A 153 -0.13 -5.30 6.95
C PHE A 153 0.14 -4.15 7.93
N TYR A 154 1.01 -3.21 7.54
CA TYR A 154 1.38 -2.06 8.39
C TYR A 154 0.32 -0.94 8.47
N LEU A 155 -0.84 -1.13 7.85
CA LEU A 155 -1.99 -0.27 8.08
C LEU A 155 -2.72 -0.65 9.39
N GLN A 156 -2.62 -1.92 9.79
CA GLN A 156 -3.28 -2.47 10.97
C GLN A 156 -2.32 -2.69 12.14
N TRP A 157 -1.05 -3.00 11.84
CA TRP A 157 -0.01 -3.33 12.81
C TRP A 157 1.05 -2.23 12.86
N SER A 158 1.64 -2.01 14.04
CA SER A 158 2.83 -1.16 14.18
C SER A 158 4.11 -1.92 13.87
N VAL A 159 5.13 -1.18 13.45
CA VAL A 159 6.51 -1.68 13.33
C VAL A 159 7.08 -2.17 14.68
N MET A 160 6.59 -1.62 15.80
CA MET A 160 7.00 -2.03 17.15
C MET A 160 6.50 -3.44 17.52
N GLU A 161 5.35 -3.85 16.98
CA GLU A 161 4.77 -5.19 17.19
C GLU A 161 5.46 -6.24 16.31
N HIS A 162 5.63 -5.90 15.03
CA HIS A 162 6.16 -6.81 14.02
C HIS A 162 7.28 -6.16 13.24
N HIS A 163 8.51 -6.62 13.51
CA HIS A 163 9.70 -6.09 12.86
C HIS A 163 9.70 -6.39 11.33
N PRO A 164 9.83 -5.38 10.45
CA PRO A 164 9.71 -5.52 8.99
C PRO A 164 10.62 -6.57 8.35
N LYS A 165 11.81 -6.79 8.93
CA LYS A 165 12.74 -7.85 8.50
C LYS A 165 12.12 -9.26 8.47
N HIS A 166 11.14 -9.54 9.33
CA HIS A 166 10.48 -10.85 9.39
C HIS A 166 9.20 -10.94 8.56
N ILE A 167 8.68 -9.80 8.09
CA ILE A 167 7.45 -9.70 7.30
C ILE A 167 7.75 -9.64 5.80
N MET A 168 8.92 -9.12 5.43
CA MET A 168 9.47 -9.16 4.06
C MET A 168 9.98 -10.56 3.70
#